data_AF-A0A847NJG2-F1
#
_entry.id   AF-A0A847NJG2-F1
#
_cell.length_a   1.000
_cell.length_b   1.000
_cell.length_c   1.000
_cell.angle_alpha   90.00
_cell.angle_beta   90.00
_cell.angle_gamma   90.00
#
_symmetry.space_group_name_H-M   'P 1'
#
loop_
_entity.id
_entity.type
_entity.pdbx_description
1 polymer ?
#
loop_
_entity_poly.entity_id
_entity_poly.type
_entity_poly.pdbx_seq_one_letter_code
_entity_poly.pdbx_strand_id
1 'polypeptide(L)'
;NQALLALLGLIITGILLAKKVKGALFIGIIATTLIGIPLGVTQLPSGGILSLPPSVKDVAFKFEWANIFTWDMLIVVFSFLFVDIFDTIGTLIGVASKADMLDEEGRLPKVKQALLADAIGTTVGACLGTSTVTTYVESASGVAEGGRTGLTAFTTGVMFLLALILSPLFLMIPGAATAPELILVGLFMMSPIKEIDLDDFTEAIPAFLTIVMMPFAYSIAEGIVFGMVSYAVLKTLTGRHKEVSVTMYILAVLFILKTVFM
;
A
#
# COMPACT_ATOMS: atom_id res chain seq x y z
N ASN A 1 7.97 -5.95 -26.35
CA ASN A 1 8.78 -4.75 -26.01
C ASN A 1 8.59 -4.29 -24.57
N GLN A 2 7.36 -4.13 -24.08
CA GLN A 2 7.12 -3.68 -22.68
C GLN A 2 7.70 -4.62 -21.61
N ALA A 3 7.44 -5.94 -21.70
CA ALA A 3 7.99 -6.90 -20.73
C ALA A 3 9.53 -6.91 -20.72
N LEU A 4 10.16 -6.82 -21.90
CA LEU A 4 11.62 -6.74 -22.02
C LEU A 4 12.17 -5.47 -21.36
N LEU A 5 11.50 -4.33 -21.57
CA LEU A 5 11.87 -3.06 -20.96
C LEU A 5 11.76 -3.12 -19.43
N ALA A 6 10.70 -3.74 -18.90
CA ALA A 6 10.54 -3.96 -17.47
C ALA A 6 11.65 -4.86 -16.89
N LEU A 7 11.99 -5.97 -17.55
CA LEU A 7 13.08 -6.84 -17.11
C LEU A 7 14.43 -6.13 -17.13
N LEU A 8 14.71 -5.32 -18.16
CA LEU A 8 15.91 -4.50 -18.24
C LEU A 8 15.93 -3.44 -17.12
N GLY A 9 14.82 -2.76 -16.88
CA GLY A 9 14.68 -1.80 -15.79
C GLY A 9 14.95 -2.45 -14.43
N LEU A 10 14.42 -3.65 -14.20
CA LEU A 10 14.66 -4.42 -12.98
C LEU A 10 16.15 -4.73 -12.78
N ILE A 11 16.85 -5.12 -13.84
CA ILE A 11 18.30 -5.37 -13.78
C ILE A 11 19.05 -4.06 -13.50
N ILE A 12 18.72 -2.96 -14.17
CA ILE A 12 19.37 -1.66 -13.99
C ILE A 12 19.18 -1.17 -12.56
N THR A 13 17.93 -1.09 -12.10
CA THR A 13 17.60 -0.61 -10.76
C THR A 13 18.18 -1.54 -9.69
N GLY A 14 18.14 -2.86 -9.91
CA GLY A 14 18.77 -3.84 -9.03
C GLY A 14 20.29 -3.67 -8.90
N ILE A 15 21.00 -3.40 -10.00
CA ILE A 15 22.45 -3.11 -9.98
C ILE A 15 22.73 -1.80 -9.23
N LEU A 16 21.94 -0.75 -9.46
CA LEU A 16 22.10 0.54 -8.77
C LEU A 16 21.89 0.40 -7.26
N LEU A 17 20.89 -0.38 -6.85
CA LEU A 17 20.65 -0.72 -5.45
C LEU A 17 21.80 -1.53 -4.84
N ALA A 18 22.29 -2.56 -5.53
CA ALA A 18 23.42 -3.37 -5.07
C ALA A 18 24.71 -2.53 -4.91
N LYS A 19 24.88 -1.50 -5.76
CA LYS A 19 25.97 -0.52 -5.67
C LYS A 19 25.73 0.60 -4.66
N LYS A 20 24.60 0.58 -3.94
CA LYS A 20 24.21 1.60 -2.95
C LYS A 20 24.20 3.03 -3.53
N VAL A 21 23.75 3.17 -4.77
CA VAL A 21 23.58 4.48 -5.42
C VAL A 21 22.35 5.16 -4.82
N LYS A 22 22.52 6.37 -4.26
CA LYS A 22 21.41 7.15 -3.71
C LYS A 22 20.41 7.50 -4.80
N GLY A 23 19.12 7.25 -4.55
CA GLY A 23 18.06 7.48 -5.53
C GLY A 23 18.05 6.44 -6.67
N ALA A 24 18.57 5.24 -6.42
CA ALA A 24 18.60 4.13 -7.39
C ALA A 24 17.25 3.87 -8.08
N LEU A 25 16.14 3.90 -7.32
CA LEU A 25 14.79 3.72 -7.86
C LEU A 25 14.45 4.81 -8.87
N PHE A 26 14.71 6.08 -8.53
CA PHE A 26 14.42 7.21 -9.40
C PHE A 26 15.27 7.20 -10.68
N ILE A 27 16.57 6.91 -10.53
CA ILE A 27 17.49 6.76 -11.67
C ILE A 27 17.05 5.58 -12.56
N GLY A 28 16.58 4.50 -11.95
CA GLY A 28 15.99 3.33 -12.61
C GLY A 28 14.83 3.69 -13.54
N ILE A 29 13.84 4.43 -13.01
CA ILE A 29 12.69 4.91 -13.79
C ILE A 29 13.16 5.75 -14.98
N ILE A 30 14.06 6.71 -14.75
CA ILE A 30 14.56 7.60 -15.82
C ILE A 30 15.30 6.80 -16.89
N ALA A 31 16.25 5.95 -16.50
CA ALA A 31 17.03 5.14 -17.44
C ALA A 31 16.12 4.22 -18.27
N THR A 32 15.16 3.56 -17.61
CA THR A 32 14.21 2.65 -18.27
C THR A 32 13.27 3.42 -19.20
N THR A 33 12.80 4.61 -18.79
CA THR A 33 11.97 5.48 -19.63
C THR A 33 12.73 5.92 -20.89
N LEU A 34 14.00 6.31 -20.76
CA LEU A 34 14.86 6.72 -21.88
C LEU A 34 15.15 5.56 -22.84
N ILE A 35 15.39 4.35 -22.34
CA ILE A 35 15.54 3.13 -23.15
C ILE A 35 14.22 2.77 -23.86
N GLY A 36 13.08 3.10 -23.25
CA GLY A 36 11.76 2.89 -23.85
C GLY A 36 11.48 3.77 -25.08
N ILE A 37 12.17 4.90 -25.25
CA ILE A 37 12.01 5.80 -26.41
C ILE A 37 12.42 5.11 -27.72
N PRO A 38 13.67 4.62 -27.90
CA PRO A 38 14.06 3.94 -29.14
C PRO A 38 13.32 2.62 -29.38
N LEU A 39 12.76 1.99 -28.33
CA LEU A 39 11.95 0.78 -28.43
C LEU A 39 10.48 1.06 -28.82
N GLY A 40 10.10 2.32 -28.98
CA GLY A 40 8.74 2.76 -29.32
C GLY A 40 7.71 2.53 -28.20
N VAL A 41 8.17 2.28 -26.98
CA VAL A 41 7.31 2.03 -25.80
C VAL A 41 6.98 3.33 -25.07
N THR A 42 7.96 4.24 -24.97
CA THR A 42 7.78 5.58 -24.38
C THR A 42 7.40 6.55 -25.51
N GLN A 43 6.23 7.18 -25.42
CA GLN A 43 5.82 8.22 -26.36
C GLN A 43 6.05 9.61 -25.76
N LEU A 44 6.85 10.44 -26.44
CA LEU A 44 7.11 11.81 -26.01
C LEU A 44 5.81 12.63 -26.02
N PRO A 45 5.58 13.47 -25.01
CA PRO A 45 4.35 14.26 -24.91
C PRO A 45 4.26 15.22 -26.11
N SER A 46 3.19 15.10 -26.88
CA SER A 46 2.97 15.88 -28.10
C SER A 46 2.52 17.32 -27.82
N GLY A 47 2.09 17.61 -26.59
CA GLY A 47 1.49 18.88 -26.17
C GLY A 47 2.19 19.50 -24.97
N GLY A 48 3.44 19.94 -25.15
CA GLY A 48 4.21 20.66 -24.12
C GLY A 48 4.48 19.87 -22.84
N ILE A 49 5.27 20.47 -21.93
CA ILE A 49 5.65 19.86 -20.65
C ILE A 49 4.74 20.36 -19.51
N LEU A 50 4.07 21.49 -19.72
CA LEU A 50 3.20 22.15 -18.74
C LEU A 50 1.74 21.99 -19.16
N SER A 51 0.90 21.53 -18.24
CA SER A 51 -0.55 21.49 -18.38
C SER A 51 -1.22 22.16 -17.19
N LEU A 52 -2.43 22.66 -17.39
CA LEU A 52 -3.31 22.97 -16.26
C LEU A 52 -3.67 21.65 -15.54
N PRO A 53 -3.71 21.62 -14.20
CA PRO A 53 -4.16 20.45 -13.46
C PRO A 53 -5.55 19.99 -13.92
N PRO A 54 -5.85 18.67 -13.89
CA PRO A 54 -7.18 18.15 -14.20
C PRO A 54 -8.26 18.81 -13.34
N SER A 55 -9.41 19.11 -13.93
CA SER A 55 -10.52 19.70 -13.18
C SER A 55 -11.13 18.66 -12.24
N VAL A 56 -11.31 19.04 -10.98
CA VAL A 56 -12.04 18.23 -9.99
C VAL A 56 -13.56 18.45 -10.06
N LYS A 57 -14.06 19.32 -10.95
CA LYS A 57 -15.47 19.75 -10.99
C LYS A 57 -16.46 18.59 -11.17
N ASP A 58 -16.06 17.56 -11.91
CA ASP A 58 -16.93 16.44 -12.27
C ASP A 58 -16.94 15.33 -11.22
N VAL A 59 -16.05 15.40 -10.22
CA VAL A 59 -15.88 14.37 -9.20
C VAL A 59 -16.01 14.90 -7.76
N ALA A 60 -15.62 16.14 -7.52
CA ALA A 60 -15.66 16.74 -6.19
C ALA A 60 -17.11 16.96 -5.71
N PHE A 61 -17.41 16.45 -4.53
CA PHE A 61 -18.69 16.51 -3.83
C PHE A 61 -19.88 15.96 -4.63
N LYS A 62 -19.62 15.08 -5.61
CA LYS A 62 -20.62 14.36 -6.39
C LYS A 62 -21.06 13.09 -5.67
N PHE A 63 -21.70 13.27 -4.51
CA PHE A 63 -22.20 12.16 -3.72
C PHE A 63 -23.41 11.50 -4.38
N GLU A 64 -23.41 10.16 -4.40
CA GLU A 64 -24.55 9.35 -4.77
C GLU A 64 -25.44 9.14 -3.52
N TRP A 65 -26.67 9.68 -3.54
CA TRP A 65 -27.58 9.64 -2.40
C TRP A 65 -28.68 8.57 -2.53
N ALA A 66 -28.95 8.08 -3.74
CA ALA A 66 -30.09 7.22 -4.01
C ALA A 66 -29.97 5.85 -3.32
N ASN A 67 -28.77 5.28 -3.29
CA ASN A 67 -28.54 3.92 -2.79
C ASN A 67 -27.89 3.87 -1.40
N ILE A 68 -27.76 5.01 -0.70
CA ILE A 68 -27.02 5.06 0.58
C ILE A 68 -27.59 4.12 1.65
N PHE A 69 -28.91 4.01 1.74
CA PHE A 69 -29.58 3.20 2.77
C PHE A 69 -29.96 1.79 2.29
N THR A 70 -29.34 1.30 1.21
CA THR A 70 -29.55 -0.06 0.72
C THR A 70 -28.74 -1.07 1.52
N TRP A 71 -29.22 -2.32 1.57
CA TRP A 71 -28.47 -3.43 2.16
C TRP A 71 -27.12 -3.65 1.47
N ASP A 72 -27.08 -3.47 0.15
CA ASP A 72 -25.84 -3.57 -0.64
C ASP A 72 -24.82 -2.51 -0.22
N MET A 73 -25.26 -1.26 -0.04
CA MET A 73 -24.37 -0.19 0.45
C MET A 73 -23.87 -0.45 1.86
N LEU A 74 -24.71 -1.00 2.76
CA LEU A 74 -24.29 -1.38 4.10
C LEU A 74 -23.17 -2.44 4.03
N ILE A 75 -23.32 -3.47 3.19
CA ILE A 75 -22.29 -4.51 2.99
C ILE A 75 -20.99 -3.90 2.44
N VAL A 76 -21.09 -2.99 1.47
CA VAL A 76 -19.93 -2.27 0.90
C VAL A 76 -19.22 -1.46 1.97
N VAL A 77 -19.94 -0.64 2.74
CA VAL A 77 -19.36 0.18 3.82
C VAL A 77 -18.66 -0.68 4.85
N PHE A 78 -19.29 -1.75 5.33
CA PHE A 78 -18.65 -2.65 6.30
C PHE A 78 -17.43 -3.36 5.71
N SER A 79 -17.50 -3.81 4.46
CA SER A 79 -16.37 -4.45 3.79
C SER A 79 -15.19 -3.50 3.67
N PHE A 80 -15.39 -2.30 3.11
CA PHE A 80 -14.35 -1.29 2.95
C PHE A 80 -13.83 -0.77 4.29
N LEU A 81 -14.65 -0.63 5.31
CA LEU A 81 -14.21 -0.24 6.66
C LEU A 81 -13.13 -1.20 7.18
N PHE A 82 -13.35 -2.51 7.07
CA PHE A 82 -12.36 -3.49 7.52
C PHE A 82 -11.14 -3.50 6.61
N VAL A 83 -11.32 -3.44 5.29
CA VAL A 83 -10.19 -3.34 4.35
C VAL A 83 -9.31 -2.15 4.70
N ASP A 84 -9.89 -0.96 4.86
CA ASP A 84 -9.20 0.31 5.09
C ASP A 84 -8.49 0.33 6.46
N ILE A 85 -9.17 -0.13 7.52
CA ILE A 85 -8.54 -0.23 8.86
C ILE A 85 -7.31 -1.14 8.80
N PHE A 86 -7.42 -2.30 8.17
CA PHE A 86 -6.32 -3.27 8.13
C PHE A 86 -5.21 -2.85 7.18
N ASP A 87 -5.54 -2.21 6.06
CA ASP A 87 -4.57 -1.65 5.13
C ASP A 87 -3.78 -0.53 5.81
N THR A 88 -4.46 0.44 6.44
CA THR A 88 -3.79 1.51 7.18
C THR A 88 -2.94 0.96 8.32
N ILE A 89 -3.43 0.03 9.14
CA ILE A 89 -2.61 -0.55 10.24
C ILE A 89 -1.41 -1.31 9.66
N GLY A 90 -1.62 -2.16 8.67
CA GLY A 90 -0.57 -2.99 8.08
C GLY A 90 0.54 -2.15 7.43
N THR A 91 0.15 -1.16 6.63
CA THR A 91 1.10 -0.24 5.97
C THR A 91 1.81 0.67 6.96
N LEU A 92 1.07 1.22 7.94
CA LEU A 92 1.64 2.08 8.99
C LEU A 92 2.67 1.32 9.83
N ILE A 93 2.36 0.12 10.30
CA ILE A 93 3.29 -0.71 11.07
C ILE A 93 4.46 -1.16 10.20
N GLY A 94 4.22 -1.56 8.95
CA GLY A 94 5.26 -1.94 8.01
C GLY A 94 6.28 -0.83 7.75
N VAL A 95 5.81 0.40 7.50
CA VAL A 95 6.68 1.57 7.30
C VAL A 95 7.34 2.01 8.60
N ALA A 96 6.61 1.98 9.74
CA ALA A 96 7.18 2.35 11.03
C ALA A 96 8.29 1.40 11.49
N SER A 97 8.14 0.09 11.26
CA SER A 97 9.18 -0.90 11.50
C SER A 97 10.43 -0.57 10.68
N LYS A 98 10.25 -0.26 9.38
CA LYS A 98 11.36 0.19 8.51
C LYS A 98 12.00 1.49 8.93
N ALA A 99 11.23 2.38 9.56
CA ALA A 99 11.67 3.68 10.02
C ALA A 99 12.31 3.66 11.40
N ASP A 100 12.33 2.50 12.07
CA ASP A 100 12.82 2.36 13.45
C ASP A 100 12.02 3.27 14.40
N MET A 101 10.70 3.27 14.24
CA MET A 101 9.75 4.12 14.98
C MET A 101 8.84 3.34 15.94
N LEU A 102 8.99 2.02 16.02
CA LEU A 102 8.25 1.18 16.97
C LEU A 102 8.93 1.21 18.34
N ASP A 103 8.13 1.07 19.40
CA ASP A 103 8.65 0.90 20.76
C ASP A 103 9.19 -0.52 20.99
N GLU A 104 9.76 -0.77 22.18
CA GLU A 104 10.35 -2.07 22.55
C GLU A 104 9.36 -3.23 22.52
N GLU A 105 8.06 -2.94 22.58
CA GLU A 105 6.98 -3.94 22.51
C GLU A 105 6.41 -4.05 21.08
N GLY A 106 7.04 -3.42 20.09
CA GLY A 106 6.63 -3.43 18.69
C GLY A 106 5.41 -2.56 18.39
N ARG A 107 5.01 -1.68 19.30
CA ARG A 107 3.83 -0.80 19.14
C ARG A 107 4.27 0.55 18.60
N LEU A 108 3.40 1.17 17.82
CA LEU A 108 3.65 2.52 17.31
C LEU A 108 3.20 3.57 18.33
N PRO A 109 4.11 4.43 18.85
CA PRO A 109 3.72 5.55 19.67
C PRO A 109 2.77 6.47 18.90
N LYS A 110 1.73 6.98 19.55
CA LYS A 110 0.75 7.90 18.93
C LYS A 110 -0.01 7.32 17.73
N VAL A 111 -0.22 6.00 17.70
CA VAL A 111 -1.01 5.31 16.65
C VAL A 111 -2.39 5.96 16.45
N LYS A 112 -3.06 6.41 17.52
CA LYS A 112 -4.36 7.09 17.42
C LYS A 112 -4.29 8.36 16.57
N GLN A 113 -3.23 9.17 16.72
CA GLN A 113 -3.04 10.38 15.95
C GLN A 113 -2.73 10.07 14.47
N ALA A 114 -1.96 9.00 14.21
CA ALA A 114 -1.69 8.54 12.85
C ALA A 114 -2.98 8.06 12.16
N LEU A 115 -3.78 7.22 12.83
CA LEU A 115 -5.08 6.76 12.33
C LEU A 115 -6.08 7.91 12.14
N LEU A 116 -6.02 8.96 12.98
CA LEU A 116 -6.86 10.14 12.80
C LEU A 116 -6.45 10.95 11.56
N ALA A 117 -5.14 11.11 11.32
CA ALA A 117 -4.65 11.78 10.12
C ALA A 117 -5.05 11.04 8.84
N ASP A 118 -4.96 9.72 8.87
CA ASP A 118 -5.43 8.82 7.81
C ASP A 118 -6.93 8.99 7.55
N ALA A 119 -7.77 8.87 8.60
CA ALA A 119 -9.22 9.04 8.48
C ALA A 119 -9.63 10.41 7.92
N ILE A 120 -8.94 11.49 8.31
CA ILE A 120 -9.14 12.82 7.75
C ILE A 120 -8.76 12.83 6.26
N GLY A 121 -7.60 12.25 5.91
CA GLY A 121 -7.13 12.11 4.53
C GLY A 121 -8.11 11.34 3.65
N THR A 122 -8.56 10.17 4.10
CA THR A 122 -9.55 9.32 3.41
C THR A 122 -10.88 10.05 3.23
N THR A 123 -11.38 10.72 4.27
CA THR A 123 -12.66 11.44 4.19
C THR A 123 -12.58 12.61 3.22
N VAL A 124 -11.53 13.43 3.32
CA VAL A 124 -11.32 14.58 2.42
C VAL A 124 -11.07 14.10 0.99
N GLY A 125 -10.30 13.02 0.81
CA GLY A 125 -10.06 12.39 -0.49
C GLY A 125 -11.36 11.91 -1.14
N ALA A 126 -12.18 11.17 -0.41
CA ALA A 126 -13.48 10.70 -0.88
C ALA A 126 -14.40 11.87 -1.25
N CYS A 127 -14.39 12.97 -0.48
CA CYS A 127 -15.15 14.19 -0.82
C CYS A 127 -14.68 14.84 -2.13
N LEU A 128 -13.39 14.72 -2.46
CA LEU A 128 -12.82 15.23 -3.70
C LEU A 128 -12.93 14.22 -4.87
N GLY A 129 -13.50 13.04 -4.64
CA GLY A 129 -13.73 12.01 -5.64
C GLY A 129 -12.49 11.17 -5.98
N THR A 130 -11.49 11.10 -5.09
CA THR A 130 -10.39 10.12 -5.20
C THR A 130 -10.74 8.82 -4.47
N SER A 131 -10.02 7.75 -4.80
CA SER A 131 -9.99 6.51 -4.01
C SER A 131 -9.51 6.78 -2.57
N THR A 132 -9.68 5.79 -1.69
CA THR A 132 -9.22 5.84 -0.30
C THR A 132 -7.74 6.22 -0.26
N VAL A 133 -7.40 7.19 0.60
CA VAL A 133 -6.03 7.68 0.77
C VAL A 133 -5.47 6.98 1.98
N THR A 134 -4.32 6.32 1.85
CA THR A 134 -3.70 5.61 2.97
C THR A 134 -2.21 5.89 3.06
N THR A 135 -1.56 5.30 4.07
CA THR A 135 -0.11 5.33 4.22
C THR A 135 0.54 4.50 3.11
N TYR A 136 1.33 5.15 2.25
CA TYR A 136 2.01 4.47 1.16
C TYR A 136 3.18 3.66 1.65
N VAL A 137 3.21 2.38 1.28
CA VAL A 137 4.26 1.45 1.67
C VAL A 137 5.56 1.71 0.91
N GLU A 138 5.47 2.34 -0.25
CA GLU A 138 6.58 2.93 -1.00
C GLU A 138 7.37 3.94 -0.17
N SER A 139 6.75 4.56 0.84
CA SER A 139 7.43 5.49 1.75
C SER A 139 8.58 4.83 2.50
N ALA A 140 8.58 3.50 2.64
CA ALA A 140 9.71 2.75 3.18
C ALA A 140 11.00 2.98 2.39
N SER A 141 10.92 3.23 1.07
CA SER A 141 12.09 3.57 0.25
C SER A 141 12.64 4.97 0.57
N GLY A 142 11.76 5.95 0.82
CA GLY A 142 12.15 7.29 1.27
C GLY A 142 12.76 7.26 2.69
N VAL A 143 12.20 6.43 3.57
CA VAL A 143 12.74 6.16 4.91
C VAL A 143 14.13 5.53 4.84
N ALA A 144 14.35 4.58 3.92
CA ALA A 144 15.65 3.94 3.71
C ALA A 144 16.73 4.93 3.25
N GLU A 145 16.35 5.98 2.52
CA GLU A 145 17.23 7.11 2.13
C GLU A 145 17.35 8.20 3.23
N GLY A 146 16.71 8.02 4.39
CA GLY A 146 16.83 8.88 5.57
C GLY A 146 15.64 9.83 5.82
N GLY A 147 14.58 9.75 5.01
CA GLY A 147 13.36 10.55 5.17
C GLY A 147 12.49 10.08 6.34
N ARG A 148 12.79 10.53 7.56
CA ARG A 148 12.10 10.08 8.80
C ARG A 148 11.29 11.18 9.51
N THR A 149 11.09 12.33 8.88
CA THR A 149 10.44 13.49 9.52
C THR A 149 9.13 13.88 8.84
N GLY A 150 8.23 14.51 9.60
CA GLY A 150 7.00 15.09 9.04
C GLY A 150 7.27 16.18 7.99
N LEU A 151 8.43 16.85 8.07
CA LEU A 151 8.85 17.81 7.04
C LEU A 151 9.07 17.11 5.69
N THR A 152 9.65 15.91 5.69
CA THR A 152 9.81 15.10 4.48
C THR A 152 8.46 14.78 3.84
N ALA A 153 7.48 14.36 4.65
CA ALA A 153 6.12 14.09 4.17
C ALA A 153 5.43 15.35 3.62
N PHE A 154 5.55 16.48 4.34
CA PHE A 154 4.97 17.76 3.92
C PHE A 154 5.59 18.27 2.60
N THR A 155 6.92 18.27 2.49
CA THR A 155 7.62 18.66 1.26
C THR A 155 7.24 17.75 0.09
N THR A 156 7.08 16.45 0.34
CA THR A 156 6.62 15.50 -0.68
C THR A 156 5.21 15.86 -1.16
N GLY A 157 4.28 16.16 -0.25
CA GLY A 157 2.93 16.61 -0.60
C GLY A 157 2.92 17.90 -1.43
N VAL A 158 3.76 18.89 -1.08
CA VAL A 158 3.92 20.12 -1.88
C VAL A 158 4.48 19.81 -3.27
N MET A 159 5.46 18.90 -3.36
CA MET A 159 6.00 18.48 -4.65
C MET A 159 4.96 17.77 -5.51
N PHE A 160 4.07 16.96 -4.94
CA PHE A 160 2.94 16.36 -5.67
C PHE A 160 1.95 17.40 -6.19
N LEU A 161 1.67 18.47 -5.44
CA LEU A 161 0.85 19.58 -5.93
C LEU A 161 1.51 20.30 -7.13
N LEU A 162 2.82 20.52 -7.07
CA LEU A 162 3.58 21.09 -8.19
C LEU A 162 3.64 20.12 -9.39
N ALA A 163 3.70 18.82 -9.12
CA ALA A 163 3.74 17.77 -10.15
C ALA A 163 2.48 17.75 -11.02
N LEU A 164 1.33 18.22 -10.52
CA LEU A 164 0.10 18.33 -11.32
C LEU A 164 0.26 19.26 -12.54
N ILE A 165 1.11 20.28 -12.45
CA ILE A 165 1.40 21.19 -13.56
C ILE A 165 2.30 20.50 -14.60
N LEU A 166 3.14 19.57 -14.14
CA LEU A 166 4.05 18.77 -14.96
C LEU A 166 3.43 17.41 -15.35
N SER A 167 2.11 17.24 -15.22
CA SER A 167 1.43 15.97 -15.48
C SER A 167 1.76 15.32 -16.83
N PRO A 168 1.92 16.05 -17.96
CA PRO A 168 2.23 15.44 -19.26
C PRO A 168 3.61 14.77 -19.26
N LEU A 169 4.55 15.29 -18.45
CA LEU A 169 5.88 14.71 -18.31
C LEU A 169 5.83 13.37 -17.56
N PHE A 170 5.03 13.30 -16.49
CA PHE A 170 4.90 12.08 -15.70
C PHE A 170 4.06 11.01 -16.42
N LEU A 171 3.05 11.41 -17.19
CA LEU A 171 2.22 10.51 -17.99
C LEU A 171 2.95 9.88 -19.19
N MET A 172 4.10 10.45 -19.60
CA MET A 172 4.97 9.83 -20.61
C MET A 172 5.65 8.56 -20.09
N ILE A 173 5.88 8.45 -18.78
CA ILE A 173 6.59 7.32 -18.18
C ILE A 173 5.72 6.06 -18.38
N PRO A 174 6.17 5.07 -19.16
CA PRO A 174 5.38 3.87 -19.40
C PRO A 174 5.29 3.04 -18.13
N GLY A 175 4.18 2.31 -17.94
CA GLY A 175 4.05 1.38 -16.79
C GLY A 175 5.17 0.32 -16.73
N ALA A 176 5.77 -0.03 -17.88
CA ALA A 176 6.93 -0.90 -17.94
C ALA A 176 8.19 -0.33 -17.25
N ALA A 177 8.28 1.00 -17.10
CA ALA A 177 9.38 1.69 -16.44
C ALA A 177 9.13 1.97 -14.95
N THR A 178 7.92 1.74 -14.44
CA THR A 178 7.58 1.85 -13.00
C THR A 178 7.36 0.49 -12.34
N ALA A 179 7.03 -0.54 -13.13
CA ALA A 179 6.86 -1.91 -12.65
C ALA A 179 8.10 -2.45 -11.89
N PRO A 180 9.36 -2.23 -12.36
CA PRO A 180 10.55 -2.69 -11.63
C PRO A 180 10.66 -2.13 -10.21
N GLU A 181 10.31 -0.87 -10.05
CA GLU A 181 10.37 -0.16 -8.77
C GLU A 181 9.32 -0.70 -7.81
N LEU A 182 8.10 -0.99 -8.29
CA LEU A 182 7.07 -1.67 -7.49
C LEU A 182 7.52 -3.06 -7.03
N ILE A 183 8.19 -3.83 -7.89
CA ILE A 183 8.75 -5.15 -7.53
C ILE A 183 9.82 -5.00 -6.43
N LEU A 184 10.72 -4.03 -6.56
CA LEU A 184 11.81 -3.80 -5.62
C LEU A 184 11.31 -3.20 -4.29
N VAL A 185 10.28 -2.36 -4.32
CA VAL A 185 9.59 -1.90 -3.10
C VAL A 185 8.95 -3.09 -2.39
N GLY A 186 8.27 -3.98 -3.12
CA GLY A 186 7.75 -5.22 -2.57
C GLY A 186 8.83 -6.06 -1.88
N LEU A 187 10.02 -6.16 -2.48
CA LEU A 187 11.17 -6.81 -1.84
C LEU A 187 11.57 -6.13 -0.52
N PHE A 188 11.57 -4.79 -0.46
CA PHE A 188 11.87 -4.08 0.78
C PHE A 188 10.84 -4.38 1.87
N MET A 189 9.57 -4.54 1.50
CA MET A 189 8.48 -4.88 2.40
C MET A 189 8.50 -6.31 2.92
N MET A 190 9.36 -7.19 2.41
CA MET A 190 9.52 -8.54 2.95
C MET A 190 10.30 -8.58 4.27
N SER A 191 10.97 -7.50 4.69
CA SER A 191 11.80 -7.59 5.90
C SER A 191 11.04 -7.86 7.19
N PRO A 192 9.84 -7.31 7.45
CA PRO A 192 9.11 -7.58 8.69
C PRO A 192 8.75 -9.06 8.84
N ILE A 193 8.74 -9.83 7.75
CA ILE A 193 8.55 -11.29 7.80
C ILE A 193 9.64 -11.96 8.66
N LYS A 194 10.84 -11.37 8.77
CA LYS A 194 11.93 -11.90 9.60
C LYS A 194 11.68 -11.75 11.11
N GLU A 195 10.77 -10.85 11.50
CA GLU A 195 10.41 -10.63 12.90
C GLU A 195 9.31 -11.60 13.36
N ILE A 196 8.75 -12.39 12.45
CA ILE A 196 7.73 -13.41 12.77
C ILE A 196 8.42 -14.63 13.36
N ASP A 197 7.92 -15.11 14.50
CA ASP A 197 8.34 -16.39 15.08
C ASP A 197 7.85 -17.54 14.18
N LEU A 198 8.75 -18.06 13.35
CA LEU A 198 8.46 -19.16 12.43
C LEU A 198 8.57 -20.54 13.09
N ASP A 199 9.08 -20.61 14.33
CA ASP A 199 9.14 -21.87 15.10
C ASP A 199 7.81 -22.16 15.78
N ASP A 200 7.03 -21.11 16.11
CA ASP A 200 5.65 -21.24 16.59
C ASP A 200 4.66 -21.40 15.43
N PHE A 201 4.23 -22.63 15.16
CA PHE A 201 3.21 -22.92 14.12
C PHE A 201 1.88 -22.20 14.33
N THR A 202 1.56 -21.77 15.55
CA THR A 202 0.34 -20.99 15.82
C THR A 202 0.44 -19.52 15.37
N GLU A 203 1.64 -19.04 15.04
CA GLU A 203 1.95 -17.74 14.44
C GLU A 203 2.35 -17.90 12.95
N ALA A 204 3.19 -18.90 12.65
CA ALA A 204 3.76 -19.12 11.33
C ALA A 204 2.71 -19.50 10.28
N ILE A 205 1.75 -20.38 10.61
CA ILE A 205 0.70 -20.79 9.67
C ILE A 205 -0.21 -19.60 9.31
N PRO A 206 -0.75 -18.83 10.28
CA PRO A 206 -1.51 -17.62 9.98
C PRO A 206 -0.75 -16.60 9.14
N ALA A 207 0.51 -16.33 9.48
CA ALA A 207 1.36 -15.42 8.71
C ALA A 207 1.54 -15.90 7.26
N PHE A 208 1.84 -17.18 7.07
CA PHE A 208 1.99 -17.79 5.75
C PHE A 208 0.70 -17.71 4.92
N LEU A 209 -0.44 -18.08 5.52
CA LEU A 209 -1.75 -17.99 4.86
C LEU A 209 -2.08 -16.54 4.47
N THR A 210 -1.76 -15.58 5.34
CA THR A 210 -1.93 -14.14 5.04
C THR A 210 -1.16 -13.77 3.78
N ILE A 211 0.14 -14.09 3.72
CA ILE A 211 1.04 -13.71 2.61
C ILE A 211 0.61 -14.36 1.29
N VAL A 212 0.24 -15.65 1.30
CA VAL A 212 -0.07 -16.40 0.08
C VAL A 212 -1.48 -16.12 -0.43
N MET A 213 -2.45 -15.91 0.47
CA MET A 213 -3.83 -15.67 0.07
C MET A 213 -4.05 -14.28 -0.53
N MET A 214 -3.26 -13.26 -0.17
CA MET A 214 -3.37 -11.94 -0.79
C MET A 214 -3.24 -11.98 -2.33
N PRO A 215 -2.15 -12.53 -2.93
CA PRO A 215 -2.02 -12.62 -4.38
C PRO A 215 -2.97 -13.65 -5.00
N PHE A 216 -3.28 -14.76 -4.32
CA PHE A 216 -4.19 -15.78 -4.86
C PHE A 216 -5.65 -15.35 -4.88
N ALA A 217 -6.08 -14.57 -3.89
CA ALA A 217 -7.42 -13.99 -3.84
C ALA A 217 -7.52 -12.66 -4.60
N TYR A 218 -6.41 -12.15 -5.16
CA TYR A 218 -6.31 -10.81 -5.75
C TYR A 218 -6.85 -9.70 -4.83
N SER A 219 -6.76 -9.90 -3.52
CA SER A 219 -7.33 -9.02 -2.52
C SER A 219 -6.52 -9.07 -1.23
N ILE A 220 -6.01 -7.91 -0.81
CA ILE A 220 -5.36 -7.74 0.50
C ILE A 220 -6.31 -8.13 1.62
N ALA A 221 -7.57 -7.67 1.55
CA ALA A 221 -8.59 -7.91 2.56
C ALA A 221 -8.85 -9.41 2.80
N GLU A 222 -9.15 -10.16 1.73
CA GLU A 222 -9.28 -11.62 1.81
C GLU A 222 -8.04 -12.29 2.43
N GLY A 223 -6.83 -11.90 2.03
CA GLY A 223 -5.61 -12.44 2.64
C GLY A 223 -5.54 -12.21 4.15
N ILE A 224 -5.88 -11.00 4.61
CA ILE A 224 -5.94 -10.65 6.04
C ILE A 224 -7.03 -11.47 6.75
N VAL A 225 -8.20 -11.65 6.13
CA VAL A 225 -9.27 -12.49 6.67
C VAL A 225 -8.79 -13.92 6.92
N PHE A 226 -8.17 -14.55 5.92
CA PHE A 226 -7.63 -15.92 6.06
C PHE A 226 -6.57 -16.00 7.17
N GLY A 227 -5.68 -15.01 7.23
CA GLY A 227 -4.70 -14.86 8.31
C GLY A 227 -5.33 -14.78 9.69
N MET A 228 -6.28 -13.87 9.87
CA MET A 228 -6.92 -13.64 11.15
C MET A 228 -7.76 -14.83 11.62
N VAL A 229 -8.55 -15.42 10.72
CA VAL A 229 -9.39 -16.57 11.06
C VAL A 229 -8.51 -17.76 11.44
N SER A 230 -7.45 -18.04 10.68
CA SER A 230 -6.53 -19.13 11.01
C SER A 230 -5.78 -18.88 12.32
N TYR A 231 -5.40 -17.63 12.62
CA TYR A 231 -4.81 -17.24 13.90
C TYR A 231 -5.72 -17.54 15.08
N ALA A 232 -6.96 -17.03 15.02
CA ALA A 232 -7.95 -17.24 16.07
C ALA A 232 -8.21 -18.74 16.27
N VAL A 233 -8.48 -19.49 15.20
CA VAL A 233 -8.77 -20.93 15.26
C VAL A 233 -7.59 -21.72 15.85
N LEU A 234 -6.36 -21.51 15.36
CA LEU A 234 -5.21 -22.28 15.82
C LEU A 234 -4.87 -22.00 17.29
N LYS A 235 -4.83 -20.72 17.70
CA LYS A 235 -4.55 -20.36 19.10
C LYS A 235 -5.64 -20.86 20.05
N THR A 236 -6.91 -20.88 19.64
CA THR A 236 -7.99 -21.47 20.46
C THR A 236 -7.83 -22.97 20.60
N LEU A 237 -7.68 -23.69 19.48
CA LEU A 237 -7.63 -25.16 19.47
C LEU A 237 -6.36 -25.72 20.14
N THR A 238 -5.28 -24.94 20.18
CA THR A 238 -4.03 -25.31 20.87
C THR A 238 -3.99 -24.90 22.35
N GLY A 239 -5.10 -24.34 22.88
CA GLY A 239 -5.22 -23.95 24.29
C GLY A 239 -4.66 -22.56 24.63
N ARG A 240 -4.04 -21.86 23.67
CA ARG A 240 -3.46 -20.51 23.81
C ARG A 240 -4.47 -19.38 23.59
N HIS A 241 -5.74 -19.63 23.91
CA HIS A 241 -6.87 -18.72 23.71
C HIS A 241 -6.70 -17.33 24.36
N LYS A 242 -5.87 -17.19 25.39
CA LYS A 242 -5.59 -15.91 26.09
C LYS A 242 -4.75 -14.94 25.28
N GLU A 243 -4.03 -15.41 24.27
CA GLU A 243 -3.23 -14.57 23.38
C GLU A 243 -4.09 -13.87 22.32
N VAL A 244 -5.28 -14.40 22.05
CA VAL A 244 -6.23 -13.85 21.09
C VAL A 244 -7.12 -12.82 21.78
N SER A 245 -7.12 -11.59 21.27
CA SER A 245 -8.01 -10.54 21.79
C SER A 245 -9.48 -10.84 21.51
N VAL A 246 -10.37 -10.34 22.36
CA VAL A 246 -11.84 -10.47 22.16
C VAL A 246 -12.26 -9.89 20.81
N THR A 247 -11.67 -8.76 20.41
CA THR A 247 -11.92 -8.14 19.11
C THR A 247 -11.57 -9.09 17.96
N MET A 248 -10.43 -9.78 18.04
CA MET A 248 -10.00 -10.75 17.03
C MET A 248 -11.00 -11.90 16.87
N TYR A 249 -11.57 -12.39 17.96
CA TYR A 249 -12.63 -13.42 17.91
C TYR A 249 -13.89 -12.92 17.23
N ILE A 250 -14.36 -11.71 17.58
CA ILE A 250 -15.53 -11.11 16.97
C ILE A 250 -15.33 -10.99 15.46
N LEU A 251 -14.16 -10.50 15.05
CA LEU A 251 -13.84 -10.32 13.64
C LEU A 251 -13.71 -11.65 12.89
N ALA A 252 -13.06 -12.65 13.49
CA ALA A 252 -12.98 -13.99 12.90
C ALA A 252 -14.38 -14.59 12.68
N VAL A 253 -15.29 -14.46 13.64
CA VAL A 253 -16.68 -14.93 13.50
C VAL A 253 -17.40 -14.16 12.39
N LEU A 254 -17.30 -12.82 12.37
CA LEU A 254 -17.94 -12.00 11.34
C LEU A 254 -17.44 -12.35 9.93
N PHE A 255 -16.14 -12.59 9.77
CA PHE A 255 -15.57 -12.96 8.48
C PHE A 255 -15.92 -14.38 8.04
N ILE A 256 -16.00 -15.33 8.97
CA ILE A 256 -16.54 -16.66 8.67
C ILE A 256 -17.99 -16.54 8.19
N LEU A 257 -18.81 -15.75 8.89
CA LEU A 257 -20.20 -15.52 8.48
C LEU A 257 -20.27 -14.87 7.09
N LYS A 258 -19.48 -13.82 6.84
CA LYS A 258 -19.38 -13.20 5.50
C LYS A 258 -19.07 -14.25 4.44
N THR A 259 -18.07 -15.09 4.66
CA THR A 259 -17.59 -16.07 3.65
C THR A 259 -18.58 -17.20 3.40
N VAL A 260 -19.40 -17.56 4.40
CA VAL A 260 -20.38 -18.66 4.28
C VAL A 260 -21.71 -18.18 3.70
N PHE A 261 -22.13 -16.94 3.99
CA PHE A 261 -23.45 -16.42 3.63
C PHE A 261 -23.46 -15.49 2.41
N MET A 262 -22.30 -15.17 1.85
CA MET A 262 -22.12 -14.24 0.74
C MET A 262 -21.30 -14.89 -0.37
#